data_AF-A0A813JJ25-F1
#
_entry.id   AF-A0A813JJ25-F1
#
_cell.length_a   1.000
_cell.length_b   1.000
_cell.length_c   1.000
_cell.angle_alpha   90.00
_cell.angle_beta   90.00
_cell.angle_gamma   90.00
#
_symmetry.space_group_name_H-M   'P 1'
#
loop_
_entity.id
_entity.type
_entity.pdbx_description
1 polymer ?
#
loop_
_entity_poly.entity_id
_entity_poly.type
_entity_poly.pdbx_seq_one_letter_code
_entity_poly.pdbx_strand_id
1 'polypeptide(L)'
;MNDYSKWDKIVDSDDEKEGEKIERELESEKAEGAQYMRELQDSVEHFLQRNHRVLLKGDGEDSRSDPYRAPELVRQAQLPYREVNREELRVLAMFICLTHFDDGETNLSRHPEILEMVRHHRWLEQDPGTLEFLCRVHNLNMKEDAPKPTTKDVRLKAMVLSAINTIAAAKKAKCVGGLLELINQICTPTTPEAREHRIKWQKKEFGKDALFDSLFPDLRELKDKEGDEDNDWTEVYVMIAFIVVIVLVLVLLVVYGLPGSMGARPDRTDTTTTTTLLQAVADSLGGLKQEL
;
A
#
# COMPACT_ATOMS: atom_id res chain seq x y z
N MET A 1 30.82 47.86 52.56
CA MET A 1 29.39 47.53 52.43
C MET A 1 29.16 47.41 50.94
N ASN A 2 29.04 46.18 50.42
CA ASN A 2 29.00 45.97 48.98
C ASN A 2 27.63 46.39 48.45
N ASP A 3 27.64 47.21 47.41
CA ASP A 3 26.45 47.73 46.76
C ASP A 3 25.91 46.67 45.77
N TYR A 4 24.82 46.02 46.16
CA TYR A 4 24.14 44.98 45.36
C TYR A 4 23.14 45.58 44.35
N SER A 5 22.96 46.90 44.29
CA SER A 5 22.04 47.56 43.35
C SER A 5 22.40 47.38 41.87
N LYS A 6 23.61 46.91 41.57
CA LYS A 6 24.06 46.57 40.22
C LYS A 6 23.47 45.26 39.69
N TRP A 7 23.09 44.34 40.57
CA TRP A 7 22.51 43.04 40.18
C TRP A 7 20.99 43.08 40.03
N ASP A 8 20.32 44.08 40.62
CA ASP A 8 18.88 44.35 40.50
C ASP A 8 18.46 44.94 39.13
N LYS A 9 19.44 45.12 38.22
CA LYS A 9 19.25 45.63 36.85
C LYS A 9 19.73 44.66 35.79
N ILE A 10 20.02 43.39 36.13
CA ILE A 10 20.08 42.34 35.11
C ILE A 10 18.63 42.07 34.74
N VAL A 11 18.20 42.79 33.72
CA VAL A 11 16.87 42.79 33.17
C VAL A 11 16.67 41.41 32.51
N ASP A 12 15.87 40.56 33.15
CA ASP A 12 15.36 39.29 32.61
C ASP A 12 14.47 39.48 31.34
N SER A 13 14.42 40.68 30.75
CA SER A 13 13.38 41.05 29.77
C SER A 13 13.61 40.65 28.33
N ASP A 14 14.77 40.09 27.98
CA ASP A 14 15.03 39.68 26.59
C ASP A 14 14.76 38.18 26.41
N ASP A 15 15.13 37.34 27.37
CA ASP A 15 14.87 35.90 27.33
C ASP A 15 13.37 35.58 27.44
N GLU A 16 12.61 36.31 28.27
CA GLU A 16 11.16 36.13 28.38
C GLU A 16 10.42 36.52 27.08
N LYS A 17 10.85 37.60 26.42
CA LYS A 17 10.22 38.06 25.16
C LYS A 17 10.53 37.12 24.00
N GLU A 18 11.73 36.54 23.97
CA GLU A 18 12.09 35.55 22.96
C GLU A 18 11.29 34.25 23.17
N GLY A 19 11.12 33.81 24.43
CA GLY A 19 10.27 32.68 24.79
C GLY A 19 8.81 32.86 24.36
N GLU A 20 8.20 34.01 24.67
CA GLU A 20 6.82 34.32 24.24
C GLU A 20 6.67 34.35 22.71
N LYS A 21 7.70 34.84 22.00
CA LYS A 21 7.67 34.88 20.54
C LYS A 21 7.70 33.46 19.95
N ILE A 22 8.58 32.60 20.46
CA ILE A 22 8.68 31.19 20.04
C ILE A 22 7.37 30.45 20.34
N GLU A 23 6.77 30.68 21.51
CA GLU A 23 5.49 30.05 21.87
C GLU A 23 4.37 30.45 20.91
N ARG A 24 4.24 31.74 20.57
CA ARG A 24 3.25 32.21 19.58
C ARG A 24 3.49 31.65 18.18
N GLU A 25 4.75 31.55 17.75
CA GLU A 25 5.09 30.94 16.45
C GLU A 25 4.68 29.45 16.44
N LEU A 26 5.01 28.70 17.49
CA LEU A 26 4.60 27.30 17.65
C LEU A 26 3.07 27.13 17.70
N GLU A 27 2.35 28.03 18.37
CA GLU A 27 0.88 28.02 18.38
C GLU A 27 0.30 28.30 17.00
N SER A 28 0.87 29.25 16.26
CA SER A 28 0.47 29.55 14.88
C SER A 28 0.68 28.34 13.95
N GLU A 29 1.85 27.71 14.02
CA GLU A 29 2.16 26.51 13.23
C GLU A 29 1.21 25.35 13.57
N LYS A 30 0.89 25.15 14.85
CA LYS A 30 -0.10 24.16 15.28
C LYS A 30 -1.50 24.47 14.75
N ALA A 31 -1.91 25.74 14.76
CA ALA A 31 -3.21 26.17 14.26
C ALA A 31 -3.32 25.96 12.73
N GLU A 32 -2.28 26.32 11.98
CA GLU A 32 -2.21 26.09 10.52
C GLU A 32 -2.24 24.60 10.20
N GLY A 33 -1.46 23.78 10.92
CA GLY A 33 -1.49 22.32 10.77
C GLY A 33 -2.86 21.71 11.07
N ALA A 34 -3.54 22.19 12.11
CA ALA A 34 -4.88 21.74 12.46
C ALA A 34 -5.91 22.15 11.39
N GLN A 35 -5.80 23.35 10.82
CA GLN A 35 -6.66 23.79 9.73
C GLN A 35 -6.44 22.93 8.47
N TYR A 36 -5.18 22.71 8.09
CA TYR A 36 -4.83 21.85 6.96
C TYR A 36 -5.41 20.44 7.11
N MET A 37 -5.30 19.85 8.30
CA MET A 37 -5.85 18.53 8.57
C MET A 37 -7.38 18.50 8.47
N ARG A 38 -8.08 19.57 8.87
CA ARG A 38 -9.55 19.68 8.70
C ARG A 38 -9.93 19.76 7.23
N GLU A 39 -9.26 20.60 6.45
CA GLU A 39 -9.51 20.72 5.00
C GLU A 39 -9.24 19.41 4.27
N LEU A 40 -8.19 18.69 4.67
CA LEU A 40 -7.87 17.37 4.14
C LEU A 40 -8.94 16.34 4.54
N GLN A 41 -9.39 16.35 5.79
CA GLN A 41 -10.47 15.48 6.27
C GLN A 41 -11.76 15.72 5.48
N ASP A 42 -12.17 16.98 5.28
CA ASP A 42 -13.38 17.32 4.52
C ASP A 42 -13.27 16.85 3.07
N SER A 43 -12.08 16.99 2.48
CA SER A 43 -11.80 16.48 1.14
C SER A 43 -11.92 14.95 1.04
N VAL A 44 -11.41 14.22 2.04
CA VAL A 44 -11.53 12.76 2.09
C VAL A 44 -12.98 12.35 2.33
N GLU A 45 -13.70 13.04 3.22
CA GLU A 45 -15.12 12.77 3.50
C GLU A 45 -15.97 12.92 2.23
N HIS A 46 -15.81 14.03 1.50
CA HIS A 46 -16.50 14.24 0.23
C HIS A 46 -16.17 13.16 -0.81
N PHE A 47 -14.89 12.75 -0.86
CA PHE A 47 -14.46 11.66 -1.73
C PHE A 47 -15.13 10.33 -1.36
N LEU A 48 -15.17 9.96 -0.07
CA LEU A 48 -15.84 8.74 0.38
C LEU A 48 -17.34 8.79 0.14
N GLN A 49 -18.00 9.91 0.43
CA GLN A 49 -19.45 10.08 0.18
C GLN A 49 -19.81 9.91 -1.30
N ARG A 50 -19.00 10.47 -2.21
CA ARG A 50 -19.17 10.30 -3.65
C ARG A 50 -19.11 8.82 -4.03
N ASN A 51 -18.07 8.12 -3.58
CA ASN A 51 -17.87 6.71 -3.91
C ASN A 51 -18.92 5.80 -3.26
N HIS A 52 -19.31 6.06 -2.01
CA HIS A 52 -20.36 5.31 -1.34
C HIS A 52 -21.70 5.38 -2.10
N ARG A 53 -22.09 6.55 -2.59
CA ARG A 53 -23.28 6.70 -3.44
C ARG A 53 -23.18 5.92 -4.75
N VAL A 54 -22.00 5.84 -5.35
CA VAL A 54 -21.78 5.07 -6.59
C VAL A 54 -21.86 3.58 -6.30
N LEU A 55 -21.29 3.09 -5.19
CA LEU A 55 -21.38 1.70 -4.78
C LEU A 55 -22.84 1.27 -4.53
N LEU A 56 -23.61 2.08 -3.80
CA LEU A 56 -25.04 1.80 -3.54
C LEU A 56 -25.88 1.75 -4.83
N LYS A 57 -25.54 2.54 -5.86
CA LYS A 57 -26.23 2.51 -7.16
C LYS A 57 -25.78 1.33 -8.03
N GLY A 58 -24.48 1.05 -8.05
CA GLY A 58 -23.87 0.03 -8.90
C GLY A 58 -24.29 -1.40 -8.55
N ASP A 59 -24.69 -1.64 -7.31
CA ASP A 59 -25.25 -2.93 -6.89
C ASP A 59 -26.69 -3.15 -7.42
N GLY A 60 -27.39 -2.08 -7.85
CA GLY A 60 -28.81 -2.12 -8.20
C GLY A 60 -29.16 -2.22 -9.70
N GLU A 61 -28.55 -1.42 -10.59
CA GLU A 61 -29.17 -1.17 -11.91
C GLU A 61 -28.27 -1.34 -13.16
N ASP A 62 -26.98 -1.00 -13.13
CA ASP A 62 -26.15 -0.93 -14.37
C ASP A 62 -25.51 -2.27 -14.82
N SER A 63 -26.09 -3.38 -14.36
CA SER A 63 -25.47 -4.69 -14.42
C SER A 63 -25.69 -5.46 -15.72
N ARG A 64 -26.40 -4.92 -16.72
CA ARG A 64 -26.88 -5.72 -17.87
C ARG A 64 -26.11 -5.59 -19.18
N SER A 65 -25.14 -4.69 -19.29
CA SER A 65 -24.55 -4.35 -20.60
C SER A 65 -23.03 -4.47 -20.72
N ASP A 66 -22.32 -5.01 -19.73
CA ASP A 66 -20.86 -5.20 -19.83
C ASP A 66 -20.52 -6.65 -20.25
N PRO A 67 -20.08 -6.88 -21.51
CA PRO A 67 -19.74 -8.21 -22.01
C PRO A 67 -18.45 -8.79 -21.41
N TYR A 68 -17.66 -7.99 -20.68
CA TYR A 68 -16.43 -8.44 -20.00
C TYR A 68 -16.64 -8.66 -18.50
N ARG A 69 -17.89 -8.71 -18.04
CA ARG A 69 -18.17 -8.88 -16.63
C ARG A 69 -17.67 -10.24 -16.12
N ALA A 70 -17.04 -10.22 -14.96
CA ALA A 70 -16.74 -11.41 -14.19
C ALA A 70 -18.00 -12.30 -14.07
N PRO A 71 -17.88 -13.63 -14.24
CA PRO A 71 -18.98 -14.57 -14.13
C PRO A 71 -19.80 -14.35 -12.85
N GLU A 72 -21.12 -14.61 -12.89
CA GLU A 72 -22.04 -14.43 -11.76
C GLU A 72 -21.55 -15.11 -10.46
N LEU A 73 -20.81 -16.21 -10.61
CA LEU A 73 -20.12 -16.94 -9.53
C LEU A 73 -19.19 -16.03 -8.71
N VAL A 74 -18.44 -15.15 -9.36
CA VAL A 74 -17.49 -14.23 -8.71
C VAL A 74 -18.24 -13.19 -7.87
N ARG A 75 -19.47 -12.80 -8.24
CA ARG A 75 -20.26 -11.84 -7.46
C ARG A 75 -20.82 -12.45 -6.18
N GLN A 76 -21.14 -13.75 -6.18
CA GLN A 76 -21.63 -14.45 -5.00
C GLN A 76 -20.53 -14.68 -3.96
N ALA A 77 -19.27 -14.77 -4.40
CA ALA A 77 -18.10 -14.91 -3.53
C ALA A 77 -17.63 -13.57 -2.92
N GLN A 78 -18.16 -12.43 -3.38
CA GLN A 78 -17.76 -11.14 -2.82
C GLN A 78 -18.30 -10.97 -1.41
N LEU A 79 -17.40 -10.65 -0.47
CA LEU A 79 -17.78 -10.32 0.89
C LEU A 79 -18.69 -9.09 0.89
N PRO A 80 -19.78 -9.09 1.68
CA PRO A 80 -20.57 -7.89 1.85
C PRO A 80 -19.70 -6.79 2.49
N TYR A 81 -19.77 -5.59 1.92
CA TYR A 81 -19.18 -4.42 2.57
C TYR A 81 -20.18 -3.86 3.58
N ARG A 82 -19.66 -3.18 4.60
CA ARG A 82 -20.48 -2.52 5.62
C ARG A 82 -21.19 -1.31 5.00
N GLU A 83 -22.49 -1.18 5.23
CA GLU A 83 -23.18 0.10 5.01
C GLU A 83 -22.70 1.10 6.06
N VAL A 84 -22.04 2.17 5.60
CA VAL A 84 -21.47 3.19 6.48
C VAL A 84 -22.36 4.42 6.53
N ASN A 85 -22.73 4.81 7.74
CA ASN A 85 -23.50 6.03 7.97
C ASN A 85 -22.60 7.29 7.83
N ARG A 86 -23.20 8.49 7.91
CA ARG A 86 -22.47 9.74 7.74
C ARG A 86 -21.41 9.98 8.82
N GLU A 87 -21.70 9.60 10.07
CA GLU A 87 -20.76 9.76 11.18
C GLU A 87 -19.56 8.81 11.03
N GLU A 88 -19.82 7.57 10.64
CA GLU A 88 -18.80 6.55 10.35
C GLU A 88 -17.92 6.96 9.16
N LEU A 89 -18.50 7.57 8.12
CA LEU A 89 -17.73 8.15 7.01
C LEU A 89 -16.80 9.27 7.47
N ARG A 90 -17.23 10.11 8.41
CA ARG A 90 -16.38 11.17 8.98
C ARG A 90 -15.24 10.60 9.81
N VAL A 91 -15.50 9.54 10.57
CA VAL A 91 -14.48 8.79 11.32
C VAL A 91 -13.49 8.13 10.35
N LEU A 92 -13.96 7.49 9.27
CA LEU A 92 -13.10 6.90 8.24
C LEU A 92 -12.25 7.95 7.54
N ALA A 93 -12.81 9.12 7.23
CA ALA A 93 -12.06 10.22 6.64
C ALA A 93 -10.92 10.67 7.56
N MET A 94 -11.20 10.80 8.87
CA MET A 94 -10.19 11.12 9.88
C MET A 94 -9.11 10.01 9.96
N PHE A 95 -9.51 8.74 9.97
CA PHE A 95 -8.60 7.59 9.97
C PHE A 95 -7.67 7.56 8.76
N ILE A 96 -8.22 7.80 7.57
CA ILE A 96 -7.45 7.87 6.32
C ILE A 96 -6.43 9.01 6.37
N CYS A 97 -6.78 10.16 6.95
CA CYS A 97 -5.84 11.27 7.12
C CYS A 97 -4.71 10.93 8.10
N LEU A 98 -5.01 10.29 9.24
CA LEU A 98 -4.01 9.89 10.23
C LEU A 98 -3.05 8.82 9.71
N THR A 99 -3.59 7.83 9.00
CA THR A 99 -2.83 6.67 8.50
C THR A 99 -2.02 6.94 7.24
N HIS A 100 -2.25 8.06 6.55
CA HIS A 100 -1.51 8.41 5.35
C HIS A 100 -0.04 8.75 5.65
N PHE A 101 0.85 8.17 4.84
CA PHE A 101 2.25 8.53 4.67
C PHE A 101 2.66 8.28 3.22
N ASP A 102 3.68 8.99 2.74
CA ASP A 102 4.21 8.82 1.39
C ASP A 102 5.11 7.58 1.28
N ASP A 103 5.35 7.11 0.06
CA ASP A 103 6.13 5.89 -0.16
C ASP A 103 7.59 6.10 0.27
N GLY A 104 8.08 5.24 1.17
CA GLY A 104 9.40 5.37 1.78
C GLY A 104 9.43 6.18 3.09
N GLU A 105 8.33 6.86 3.44
CA GLU A 105 8.17 7.55 4.72
C GLU A 105 7.50 6.67 5.78
N THR A 106 7.32 7.23 6.98
CA THR A 106 6.57 6.59 8.07
C THR A 106 5.77 7.60 8.85
N ASN A 107 4.57 7.24 9.29
CA ASN A 107 3.76 8.06 10.19
C ASN A 107 3.91 7.67 11.68
N LEU A 108 5.09 7.21 12.11
CA LEU A 108 5.31 6.71 13.48
C LEU A 108 4.87 7.71 14.57
N SER A 109 5.03 9.02 14.30
CA SER A 109 4.60 10.08 15.21
C SER A 109 3.09 10.14 15.44
N ARG A 110 2.28 9.59 14.52
CA ARG A 110 0.81 9.58 14.57
C ARG A 110 0.22 8.27 15.12
N HIS A 111 1.07 7.31 15.49
CA HIS A 111 0.63 6.01 15.98
C HIS A 111 -0.21 6.09 17.26
N PRO A 112 0.10 6.95 18.25
CA PRO A 112 -0.77 7.14 19.41
C PRO A 112 -2.20 7.56 19.02
N GLU A 113 -2.34 8.48 18.06
CA GLU A 113 -3.64 8.98 17.57
C GLU A 113 -4.41 7.91 16.79
N ILE A 114 -3.69 7.10 15.98
CA ILE A 114 -4.28 5.95 15.27
C ILE A 114 -4.83 4.93 16.27
N LEU A 115 -4.05 4.60 17.30
CA LEU A 115 -4.47 3.67 18.35
C LEU A 115 -5.67 4.20 19.13
N GLU A 116 -5.66 5.48 19.49
CA GLU A 116 -6.77 6.09 20.23
C GLU A 116 -8.05 6.11 19.38
N MET A 117 -7.93 6.36 18.08
CA MET A 117 -9.06 6.31 17.16
C MET A 117 -9.65 4.90 17.06
N VAL A 118 -8.82 3.87 16.87
CA VAL A 118 -9.29 2.47 16.78
C VAL A 118 -9.83 1.97 18.11
N ARG A 119 -9.29 2.44 19.24
CA ARG A 119 -9.82 2.15 20.57
C ARG A 119 -11.26 2.67 20.74
N HIS A 120 -11.55 3.89 20.31
CA HIS A 120 -12.89 4.48 20.37
C HIS A 120 -13.84 3.92 19.32
N HIS A 121 -13.31 3.54 18.16
CA HIS A 121 -14.06 3.04 17.02
C HIS A 121 -13.62 1.63 16.66
N ARG A 122 -13.80 0.68 17.58
CA ARG A 122 -13.34 -0.73 17.45
C ARG A 122 -13.81 -1.41 16.16
N TRP A 123 -14.94 -0.98 15.61
CA TRP A 123 -15.48 -1.49 14.35
C TRP A 123 -14.54 -1.24 13.15
N LEU A 124 -13.63 -0.26 13.21
CA LEU A 124 -12.62 -0.03 12.17
C LEU A 124 -11.73 -1.27 11.93
N GLU A 125 -11.40 -1.98 13.01
CA GLU A 125 -10.57 -3.17 12.98
C GLU A 125 -11.41 -4.45 12.92
N GLN A 126 -12.41 -4.53 13.80
CA GLN A 126 -13.18 -5.75 14.04
C GLN A 126 -14.14 -6.09 12.90
N ASP A 127 -14.71 -5.10 12.22
CA ASP A 127 -15.64 -5.35 11.14
C ASP A 127 -14.88 -5.60 9.82
N PRO A 128 -14.95 -6.82 9.24
CA PRO A 128 -14.36 -7.09 7.93
C PRO A 128 -14.97 -6.24 6.82
N GLY A 129 -16.24 -5.83 6.95
CA GLY A 129 -16.94 -5.00 5.98
C GLY A 129 -16.34 -3.60 5.84
N THR A 130 -15.62 -3.10 6.85
CA THR A 130 -14.91 -1.81 6.77
C THR A 130 -13.73 -1.88 5.81
N LEU A 131 -12.91 -2.93 5.91
CA LEU A 131 -11.78 -3.15 5.02
C LEU A 131 -12.27 -3.35 3.58
N GLU A 132 -13.32 -4.17 3.41
CA GLU A 132 -13.93 -4.43 2.12
C GLU A 132 -14.52 -3.15 1.49
N PHE A 133 -15.19 -2.30 2.28
CA PHE A 133 -15.66 -0.99 1.82
C PHE A 133 -14.51 -0.13 1.27
N LEU A 134 -13.39 -0.01 2.01
CA LEU A 134 -12.24 0.77 1.56
C LEU A 134 -11.60 0.17 0.30
N CYS A 135 -11.48 -1.16 0.22
CA CYS A 135 -10.99 -1.84 -0.99
C CYS A 135 -11.87 -1.55 -2.20
N ARG A 136 -13.20 -1.63 -2.06
CA ARG A 136 -14.16 -1.30 -3.14
C ARG A 136 -14.07 0.16 -3.56
N VAL A 137 -13.95 1.09 -2.62
CA VAL A 137 -13.73 2.52 -2.91
C VAL A 137 -12.44 2.70 -3.70
N HIS A 138 -11.34 2.06 -3.29
CA HIS A 138 -10.06 2.15 -4.00
C HIS A 138 -10.16 1.57 -5.42
N ASN A 139 -10.72 0.37 -5.57
CA ASN A 139 -10.86 -0.33 -6.84
C ASN A 139 -11.79 0.39 -7.83
N LEU A 140 -12.88 1.00 -7.35
CA LEU A 140 -13.77 1.83 -8.16
C LEU A 140 -13.00 2.98 -8.84
N ASN A 141 -12.00 3.52 -8.16
CA ASN A 141 -11.18 4.61 -8.66
C ASN A 141 -9.99 4.13 -9.50
N MET A 142 -9.74 2.83 -9.63
CA MET A 142 -8.66 2.28 -10.48
C MET A 142 -9.10 1.94 -11.91
N LYS A 143 -10.41 1.99 -12.21
CA LYS A 143 -10.92 1.69 -13.55
C LYS A 143 -10.39 2.70 -14.59
N GLU A 144 -9.83 2.18 -15.68
CA GLU A 144 -9.17 2.95 -16.74
C GLU A 144 -10.12 3.88 -17.51
N ASP A 145 -11.41 3.56 -17.54
CA ASP A 145 -12.43 4.35 -18.25
C ASP A 145 -12.79 5.67 -17.55
N ALA A 146 -12.26 5.91 -16.35
CA ALA A 146 -12.44 7.18 -15.67
C ALA A 146 -11.68 8.29 -16.42
N PRO A 147 -12.25 9.50 -16.53
CA PRO A 147 -11.51 10.66 -17.04
C PRO A 147 -10.19 10.80 -16.29
N LYS A 148 -9.12 11.21 -16.99
CA LYS A 148 -7.75 11.31 -16.46
C LYS A 148 -7.77 11.79 -15.00
N PRO A 149 -7.30 10.98 -14.04
CA PRO A 149 -7.48 11.29 -12.63
C PRO A 149 -6.79 12.61 -12.30
N THR A 150 -7.47 13.47 -11.54
CA THR A 150 -6.85 14.70 -11.06
C THR A 150 -5.71 14.36 -10.09
N THR A 151 -4.72 15.23 -9.96
CA THR A 151 -3.63 15.06 -8.96
C THR A 151 -4.19 14.85 -7.55
N LYS A 152 -5.30 15.53 -7.24
CA LYS A 152 -6.05 15.37 -6.00
C LYS A 152 -6.64 13.96 -5.85
N ASP A 153 -7.26 13.40 -6.89
CA ASP A 153 -7.79 12.03 -6.85
C ASP A 153 -6.66 11.00 -6.68
N VAL A 154 -5.51 11.19 -7.34
CA VAL A 154 -4.34 10.30 -7.16
C VAL A 154 -3.87 10.29 -5.71
N ARG A 155 -3.75 11.47 -5.10
CA ARG A 155 -3.39 11.60 -3.68
C ARG A 155 -4.41 10.92 -2.78
N LEU A 156 -5.70 11.17 -2.99
CA LEU A 156 -6.78 10.56 -2.20
C LEU A 156 -6.76 9.02 -2.30
N LYS A 157 -6.49 8.46 -3.48
CA LYS A 157 -6.31 7.01 -3.65
C LYS A 157 -5.14 6.48 -2.82
N ALA A 158 -3.99 7.15 -2.85
CA ALA A 158 -2.83 6.76 -2.05
C ALA A 158 -3.09 6.83 -0.53
N MET A 159 -3.89 7.80 -0.08
CA MET A 159 -4.33 7.89 1.31
C MET A 159 -5.23 6.70 1.69
N VAL A 160 -6.21 6.35 0.84
CA VAL A 160 -7.08 5.18 1.06
C VAL A 160 -6.25 3.90 1.11
N LEU A 161 -5.26 3.72 0.21
CA LEU A 161 -4.35 2.58 0.26
C LEU A 161 -3.59 2.48 1.59
N SER A 162 -3.17 3.62 2.16
CA SER A 162 -2.48 3.65 3.45
C SER A 162 -3.39 3.20 4.60
N ALA A 163 -4.67 3.58 4.56
CA ALA A 163 -5.67 3.12 5.52
C ALA A 163 -5.96 1.62 5.38
N ILE A 164 -6.16 1.13 4.15
CA ILE A 164 -6.33 -0.31 3.85
C ILE A 164 -5.12 -1.08 4.39
N ASN A 165 -3.90 -0.62 4.08
CA ASN A 165 -2.66 -1.23 4.54
C ASN A 165 -2.59 -1.33 6.07
N THR A 166 -3.00 -0.28 6.78
CA THR A 166 -3.00 -0.26 8.25
C THR A 166 -3.99 -1.28 8.84
N ILE A 167 -5.22 -1.35 8.32
CA ILE A 167 -6.24 -2.31 8.81
C ILE A 167 -5.88 -3.75 8.42
N ALA A 168 -5.43 -3.95 7.17
CA ALA A 168 -5.07 -5.26 6.64
C ALA A 168 -3.84 -5.85 7.34
N ALA A 169 -2.84 -5.02 7.67
CA ALA A 169 -1.63 -5.47 8.32
C ALA A 169 -1.91 -6.15 9.66
N ALA A 170 -2.85 -5.63 10.46
CA ALA A 170 -3.17 -6.22 11.77
C ALA A 170 -3.73 -7.65 11.62
N LYS A 171 -4.57 -7.86 10.59
CA LYS A 171 -5.18 -9.16 10.29
C LYS A 171 -4.16 -10.14 9.68
N LYS A 172 -3.34 -9.67 8.74
CA LYS A 172 -2.40 -10.50 7.98
C LYS A 172 -1.15 -10.88 8.76
N ALA A 173 -0.69 -10.02 9.66
CA ALA A 173 0.41 -10.31 10.57
C ALA A 173 0.02 -11.26 11.72
N LYS A 174 -1.25 -11.70 11.78
CA LYS A 174 -1.80 -12.62 12.80
C LYS A 174 -1.46 -12.19 14.24
N CYS A 175 -1.37 -10.88 14.49
CA CYS A 175 -1.07 -10.35 15.82
C CYS A 175 -2.28 -10.58 16.74
N VAL A 176 -2.08 -11.24 17.88
CA VAL A 176 -3.16 -11.60 18.83
C VAL A 176 -3.82 -10.35 19.42
N GLY A 177 -3.03 -9.31 19.68
CA GLY A 177 -3.45 -7.99 20.14
C GLY A 177 -3.90 -7.05 19.01
N GLY A 178 -4.05 -7.54 17.78
CA GLY A 178 -4.54 -6.78 16.65
C GLY A 178 -3.62 -5.60 16.28
N LEU A 179 -4.22 -4.45 15.97
CA LEU A 179 -3.51 -3.26 15.52
C LEU A 179 -2.57 -2.70 16.59
N LEU A 180 -2.92 -2.84 17.87
CA LEU A 180 -2.06 -2.39 18.98
C LEU A 180 -0.73 -3.15 18.99
N GLU A 181 -0.80 -4.48 18.89
CA GLU A 181 0.39 -5.31 18.86
C GLU A 181 1.21 -5.09 17.58
N LEU A 182 0.54 -4.97 16.43
CA LEU A 182 1.22 -4.64 15.17
C LEU A 182 1.98 -3.32 15.27
N ILE A 183 1.36 -2.26 15.78
CA ILE A 183 2.01 -0.95 15.91
C ILE A 183 3.25 -1.05 16.81
N ASN A 184 3.16 -1.81 17.91
CA ASN A 184 4.32 -2.07 18.77
C ASN A 184 5.45 -2.79 18.02
N GLN A 185 5.13 -3.80 17.20
CA GLN A 185 6.10 -4.50 16.35
C GLN A 185 6.74 -3.56 15.32
N ILE A 186 5.98 -2.62 14.74
CA ILE A 186 6.47 -1.65 13.75
C ILE A 186 7.40 -0.60 14.39
N CYS A 187 6.98 -0.02 15.52
CA CYS A 187 7.77 0.98 16.24
C CYS A 187 9.06 0.41 16.80
N THR A 188 8.98 -0.79 17.38
CA THR A 188 10.09 -1.45 18.07
C THR A 188 10.30 -2.88 17.55
N PRO A 189 10.85 -3.06 16.34
CA PRO A 189 10.99 -4.38 15.73
C PRO A 189 12.16 -5.15 16.36
N THR A 190 11.87 -5.88 17.43
CA THR A 190 12.85 -6.69 18.17
C THR A 190 13.18 -8.00 17.47
N THR A 191 12.18 -8.63 16.84
CA THR A 191 12.31 -9.90 16.12
C THR A 191 12.55 -9.69 14.61
N PRO A 192 13.15 -10.67 13.90
CA PRO A 192 13.28 -10.58 12.44
C PRO A 192 11.92 -10.50 11.73
N GLU A 193 10.91 -11.21 12.23
CA GLU A 193 9.53 -11.16 11.73
C GLU A 193 8.92 -9.76 11.90
N ALA A 194 9.08 -9.11 13.05
CA ALA A 194 8.61 -7.74 13.26
C ALA A 194 9.30 -6.73 12.31
N ARG A 195 10.58 -6.95 11.97
CA ARG A 195 11.28 -6.13 10.97
C ARG A 195 10.68 -6.34 9.58
N GLU A 196 10.36 -7.57 9.23
CA GLU A 196 9.67 -7.88 7.96
C GLU A 196 8.29 -7.23 7.91
N HIS A 197 7.49 -7.34 8.99
CA HIS A 197 6.20 -6.67 9.11
C HIS A 197 6.33 -5.15 8.94
N ARG A 198 7.35 -4.52 9.54
CA ARG A 198 7.64 -3.10 9.33
C ARG A 198 7.92 -2.77 7.87
N ILE A 199 8.76 -3.55 7.20
CA ILE A 199 9.11 -3.34 5.78
C ILE A 199 7.87 -3.50 4.89
N LYS A 200 7.10 -4.58 5.08
CA LYS A 200 5.84 -4.85 4.38
C LYS A 200 4.84 -3.71 4.57
N TRP A 201 4.71 -3.21 5.80
CA TRP A 201 3.84 -2.09 6.12
C TRP A 201 4.31 -0.78 5.45
N GLN A 202 5.60 -0.46 5.48
CA GLN A 202 6.17 0.74 4.83
C GLN A 202 5.99 0.71 3.30
N LYS A 203 6.13 -0.47 2.68
CA LYS A 203 5.94 -0.68 1.23
C LYS A 203 4.46 -0.81 0.81
N LYS A 204 3.55 -0.71 1.78
CA LYS A 204 2.10 -0.88 1.64
C LYS A 204 1.70 -2.24 1.05
N GLU A 205 2.49 -3.29 1.31
CA GLU A 205 2.28 -4.64 0.76
C GLU A 205 1.02 -5.29 1.34
N PHE A 206 0.75 -5.14 2.64
CA PHE A 206 -0.50 -5.67 3.22
C PHE A 206 -1.75 -5.07 2.56
N GLY A 207 -1.69 -3.78 2.22
CA GLY A 207 -2.76 -3.09 1.50
C GLY A 207 -2.94 -3.61 0.08
N LYS A 208 -1.85 -3.80 -0.66
CA LYS A 208 -1.86 -4.39 -2.01
C LYS A 208 -2.44 -5.80 -1.99
N ASP A 209 -2.01 -6.62 -1.05
CA ASP A 209 -2.52 -7.98 -0.91
C ASP A 209 -4.02 -7.96 -0.56
N ALA A 210 -4.48 -7.05 0.31
CA ALA A 210 -5.90 -6.95 0.66
C ALA A 210 -6.78 -6.47 -0.50
N LEU A 211 -6.24 -5.59 -1.36
CA LEU A 211 -6.90 -5.21 -2.61
C LEU A 211 -7.00 -6.40 -3.56
N PHE A 212 -5.95 -7.20 -3.68
CA PHE A 212 -5.93 -8.40 -4.51
C PHE A 212 -6.96 -9.42 -4.00
N ASP A 213 -7.00 -9.68 -2.69
CA ASP A 213 -7.97 -10.58 -2.07
C ASP A 213 -9.43 -10.11 -2.29
N SER A 214 -9.66 -8.80 -2.32
CA SER A 214 -10.99 -8.20 -2.59
C SER A 214 -11.37 -8.30 -4.09
N LEU A 215 -10.41 -8.20 -5.00
CA LEU A 215 -10.63 -8.38 -6.44
C LEU A 215 -10.87 -9.84 -6.83
N PHE A 216 -10.22 -10.77 -6.12
CA PHE A 216 -10.23 -12.20 -6.42
C PHE A 216 -10.60 -13.05 -5.19
N PRO A 217 -11.87 -13.01 -4.75
CA PRO A 217 -12.31 -13.76 -3.57
C PRO A 217 -12.07 -15.27 -3.70
N ASP A 218 -12.17 -15.82 -4.91
CA ASP A 218 -11.95 -17.24 -5.18
C ASP A 218 -10.49 -17.66 -4.87
N LEU A 219 -9.51 -16.79 -5.15
CA LEU A 219 -8.10 -17.06 -4.83
C LEU A 219 -7.84 -17.00 -3.33
N ARG A 220 -8.58 -16.13 -2.62
CA ARG A 220 -8.49 -16.06 -1.17
C ARG A 220 -8.97 -17.35 -0.52
N GLU A 221 -10.09 -17.92 -0.97
CA GLU A 221 -10.56 -19.20 -0.43
C GLU A 221 -9.55 -20.34 -0.63
N LEU A 222 -8.85 -20.35 -1.76
CA LEU A 222 -7.78 -21.31 -2.00
C LEU A 222 -6.62 -21.08 -1.03
N LYS A 223 -6.19 -19.83 -0.87
CA LYS A 223 -5.10 -19.47 0.05
C LYS A 223 -5.43 -19.80 1.51
N ASP A 224 -6.66 -19.54 1.94
CA ASP A 224 -7.11 -19.83 3.31
C ASP A 224 -7.22 -21.35 3.53
N LYS A 225 -7.55 -22.15 2.50
CA LYS A 225 -7.59 -23.62 2.56
C LYS A 225 -6.19 -24.26 2.54
N GLU A 226 -5.25 -23.64 1.85
CA GLU A 226 -3.87 -24.14 1.76
C GLU A 226 -2.98 -23.63 2.93
N GLY A 227 -3.41 -22.60 3.67
CA GLY A 227 -2.62 -21.91 4.69
C GLY A 227 -2.57 -22.56 6.09
N ASP A 228 -3.28 -23.68 6.30
CA ASP A 228 -3.21 -24.44 7.55
C ASP A 228 -2.17 -25.58 7.42
N GLU A 229 -0.98 -25.28 7.95
CA GLU A 229 0.08 -26.15 8.48
C GLU A 229 1.08 -26.88 7.56
N ASP A 230 0.88 -27.07 6.25
CA ASP A 230 1.87 -27.84 5.43
C ASP A 230 2.52 -27.09 4.24
N ASN A 231 2.21 -25.80 4.04
CA ASN A 231 2.39 -25.17 2.73
C ASN A 231 3.79 -24.63 2.39
N ASP A 232 4.74 -24.64 3.33
CA ASP A 232 6.07 -24.06 3.11
C ASP A 232 6.91 -24.91 2.12
N TRP A 233 6.61 -26.21 2.01
CA TRP A 233 7.27 -27.11 1.05
C TRP A 233 6.59 -27.14 -0.31
N THR A 234 5.29 -26.86 -0.38
CA THR A 234 4.52 -26.91 -1.63
C THR A 234 4.93 -25.80 -2.59
N GLU A 235 5.18 -24.59 -2.09
CA GLU A 235 5.70 -23.48 -2.91
C GLU A 235 7.08 -23.84 -3.52
N VAL A 236 7.94 -24.49 -2.74
CA VAL A 236 9.23 -25.02 -3.22
C VAL A 236 9.03 -26.10 -4.30
N TYR A 237 8.11 -27.05 -4.10
CA TYR A 237 7.82 -28.08 -5.10
C TYR A 237 7.22 -27.51 -6.39
N VAL A 238 6.34 -26.51 -6.31
CA VAL A 238 5.76 -25.83 -7.48
C VAL A 238 6.86 -25.09 -8.25
N MET A 239 7.76 -24.40 -7.55
CA MET A 239 8.89 -23.71 -8.20
C MET A 239 9.84 -24.70 -8.89
N ILE A 240 10.16 -25.83 -8.24
CA ILE A 240 10.95 -26.91 -8.83
C ILE A 240 10.25 -27.49 -10.07
N ALA A 241 8.95 -27.76 -9.99
CA ALA A 241 8.17 -28.26 -11.12
C ALA A 241 8.20 -27.28 -12.30
N PHE A 242 8.08 -25.98 -12.04
CA PHE A 242 8.15 -24.95 -13.08
C PHE A 242 9.54 -24.89 -13.74
N ILE A 243 10.62 -24.98 -12.96
CA ILE A 243 12.01 -25.04 -13.48
C ILE A 243 12.18 -26.28 -14.37
N VAL A 244 11.67 -27.44 -13.93
CA VAL A 244 11.74 -28.70 -14.71
C VAL A 244 11.00 -28.56 -16.04
N VAL A 245 9.82 -27.92 -16.05
CA VAL A 245 9.06 -27.65 -17.28
C VAL A 245 9.84 -26.73 -18.23
N ILE A 246 10.45 -25.65 -17.73
CA ILE A 246 11.28 -24.75 -18.56
C ILE A 246 12.46 -25.50 -19.17
N VAL A 247 13.18 -26.31 -18.37
CA VAL A 247 14.31 -27.10 -18.87
C VAL A 247 13.85 -28.11 -19.92
N LEU A 248 12.71 -28.78 -19.71
CA LEU A 248 12.13 -29.68 -20.71
C LEU A 248 11.79 -28.96 -22.01
N VAL A 249 11.17 -27.78 -21.95
CA VAL A 249 10.86 -26.96 -23.13
C VAL A 249 12.14 -26.55 -23.86
N LEU A 250 13.19 -26.14 -23.14
CA LEU A 250 14.49 -25.81 -23.74
C LEU A 250 15.13 -27.02 -24.41
N VAL A 251 15.11 -28.20 -23.77
CA VAL A 251 15.63 -29.45 -24.37
C VAL A 251 14.83 -29.81 -25.62
N LEU A 252 13.50 -29.71 -25.58
CA LEU A 252 12.66 -29.95 -26.75
C LEU A 252 12.96 -28.94 -27.87
N LEU A 253 13.19 -27.66 -27.55
CA LEU A 253 13.60 -26.65 -28.53
C LEU A 253 14.98 -26.96 -29.12
N VAL A 254 15.94 -27.48 -28.35
CA VAL A 254 17.25 -27.86 -28.89
C VAL A 254 17.16 -29.11 -29.77
N VAL A 255 16.40 -30.12 -29.33
CA VAL A 255 16.28 -31.40 -30.04
C VAL A 255 15.43 -31.27 -31.31
N TYR A 256 14.34 -30.52 -31.25
CA TYR A 256 13.37 -30.41 -32.35
C TYR A 256 13.39 -29.07 -33.07
N GLY A 257 13.86 -28.00 -32.41
CA GLY A 257 13.99 -26.65 -32.97
C GLY A 257 15.33 -26.37 -33.65
N LEU A 258 16.21 -27.36 -33.76
CA LEU A 258 17.27 -27.41 -34.77
C LEU A 258 16.78 -28.26 -35.96
N PRO A 259 15.88 -27.75 -36.82
CA PRO A 259 15.68 -28.35 -38.13
C PRO A 259 17.03 -28.25 -38.84
N GLY A 260 17.55 -29.40 -39.25
CA GLY A 260 18.91 -29.52 -39.75
C GLY A 260 19.30 -28.37 -40.68
N SER A 261 20.34 -27.63 -40.27
CA SER A 261 21.21 -26.92 -41.22
C SER A 261 22.09 -27.93 -41.98
N MET A 262 21.50 -29.04 -42.42
CA MET A 262 22.07 -29.90 -43.45
C MET A 262 21.54 -29.38 -44.77
N GLY A 263 22.28 -28.46 -45.40
CA GLY A 263 22.00 -28.07 -46.77
C GLY A 263 22.33 -26.65 -47.21
N ALA A 264 23.37 -26.00 -46.67
CA ALA A 264 23.94 -24.81 -47.32
C ALA A 264 25.36 -25.13 -47.80
N ARG A 265 25.51 -25.18 -49.13
CA ARG A 265 26.79 -25.28 -49.86
C ARG A 265 27.81 -24.26 -49.32
N PRO A 266 29.10 -24.60 -49.28
CA PRO A 266 30.14 -23.62 -49.01
C PRO A 266 30.34 -22.77 -50.27
N ASP A 267 29.65 -21.64 -50.37
CA ASP A 267 30.05 -20.57 -51.28
C ASP A 267 30.55 -19.38 -50.45
N ARG A 268 31.88 -19.31 -50.42
CA ARG A 268 32.77 -18.15 -50.41
C ARG A 268 32.15 -16.75 -50.14
N THR A 269 32.81 -16.02 -49.22
CA THR A 269 32.78 -14.54 -48.95
C THR A 269 31.46 -13.98 -48.37
N ASP A 270 31.38 -13.23 -47.26
CA ASP A 270 32.32 -12.33 -46.58
C ASP A 270 32.09 -12.31 -45.06
N THR A 271 33.20 -12.24 -44.33
CA THR A 271 33.29 -11.73 -42.95
C THR A 271 32.67 -10.34 -42.85
N THR A 272 31.71 -10.11 -41.93
CA THR A 272 31.54 -8.91 -41.06
C THR A 272 30.09 -8.87 -40.54
N THR A 273 29.77 -9.51 -39.40
CA THR A 273 28.66 -9.11 -38.46
C THR A 273 28.40 -10.18 -37.38
N THR A 274 29.34 -10.41 -36.45
CA THR A 274 29.05 -11.18 -35.22
C THR A 274 29.61 -10.54 -33.95
N THR A 275 30.32 -9.43 -34.06
CA THR A 275 30.85 -8.68 -32.90
C THR A 275 29.86 -7.69 -32.27
N THR A 276 28.73 -7.37 -32.91
CA THR A 276 27.79 -6.35 -32.39
C THR A 276 26.83 -6.85 -31.31
N LEU A 277 26.47 -8.14 -31.28
CA LEU A 277 25.53 -8.66 -30.28
C LEU A 277 26.17 -8.92 -28.90
N LEU A 278 27.43 -9.35 -28.86
CA LEU A 278 28.14 -9.54 -27.59
C LEU A 278 28.54 -8.20 -26.95
N GLN A 279 28.79 -7.17 -27.76
CA GLN A 279 29.14 -5.84 -27.26
C GLN A 279 27.91 -5.10 -26.70
N ALA A 280 26.73 -5.28 -27.29
CA ALA A 280 25.47 -4.73 -26.77
C ALA A 280 25.06 -5.34 -25.41
N VAL A 281 25.39 -6.62 -25.15
CA VAL A 281 25.13 -7.26 -23.84
C VAL A 281 26.16 -6.82 -22.80
N ALA A 282 27.42 -6.62 -23.20
CA ALA A 282 28.46 -6.11 -22.31
C ALA A 282 28.19 -4.66 -21.85
N ASP A 283 27.69 -3.80 -22.75
CA ASP A 283 27.36 -2.41 -22.42
C ASP A 283 26.10 -2.30 -21.53
N SER A 284 25.15 -3.24 -21.66
CA SER A 284 23.96 -3.32 -20.79
C SER A 284 24.31 -3.73 -19.35
N LEU A 285 25.29 -4.62 -19.17
CA LEU A 285 25.74 -5.08 -17.84
C LEU A 285 26.71 -4.10 -17.14
N GLY A 286 27.38 -3.22 -17.90
CA GLY A 286 28.30 -2.21 -17.36
C GLY A 286 27.60 -1.01 -16.71
N GLY A 287 26.39 -0.66 -17.16
CA GLY A 287 25.64 0.52 -16.68
C GLY A 287 25.09 0.39 -15.25
N LEU A 288 25.02 -0.82 -14.69
CA LEU A 288 24.46 -1.09 -13.35
C LEU A 288 25.44 -0.82 -12.19
N LYS A 289 26.68 -0.38 -12.46
CA LYS A 289 27.70 -0.12 -11.44
C LYS A 289 27.92 1.35 -11.08
N GLN A 290 27.15 2.29 -11.64
CA GLN A 290 27.38 3.73 -11.44
C GLN A 290 26.34 4.48 -10.61
N GLU A 291 25.33 3.80 -10.05
CA GLU A 291 24.39 4.41 -9.09
C GLU A 291 24.38 3.66 -7.75
N LEU A 292 25.54 3.63 -7.09
CA LEU A 292 25.70 3.32 -5.67
C LEU A 292 26.76 4.25 -5.06
#